data_AF-A0A953MAI6-F1
#
_entry.id   AF-A0A953MAI6-F1
#
_cell.length_a   1.000
_cell.length_b   1.000
_cell.length_c   1.000
_cell.angle_alpha   90.00
_cell.angle_beta   90.00
_cell.angle_gamma   90.00
#
_symmetry.space_group_name_H-M   'P 1'
#
loop_
_entity.id
_entity.type
_entity.pdbx_description
1 polymer ?
#
loop_
_entity_poly.entity_id
_entity_poly.type
_entity_poly.pdbx_seq_one_letter_code
_entity_poly.pdbx_strand_id
1 'polypeptide(L)'
;MKNLNKLLLSFLIAAGIFIGCDTKTELNAPAAPPTGAANFSKFVSIGNSLTAGLQSNALYESSQANSFGALIARQVQTSYEQPLISDPGLGGRMEVVSLSPFVSTINTTPGQPLNTNYGAAYNNMGIPGALLPDVLLATSSETSLSGSPMFDLILRGQGTALQQALSLNPTFMTVWVGNNDILGHAANGGAIPHTPTQIFSQLYAQLMGALAQSGTKAAVANIPDITTIPFFTTVGPGLGLALKELQQQNSQVQGLVFELSTGNPPIGLATPDDLIALQHLIPLNASFATDYLGDQTGKYYSDNGIPVPPYVDTNYPFGLTPQNPWPNRLILDKPEVINSLDVINSYNATIWRETRKYGFALVDINRELKEIRQNGLSVDGLQFTSAYGTGGLFSLDGVHPTTRGYGIIANKFIYTINNHYGAQIQGINISTLPASLELSNASLGKYGIPKVSKDILDIFNY
;
A
#
# COMPACT_ATOMS: atom_id res chain seq x y z
N MET A 1 -72.74 -35.95 13.78
CA MET A 1 -71.38 -36.21 14.29
C MET A 1 -70.24 -35.91 13.31
N LYS A 2 -70.41 -35.98 11.97
CA LYS A 2 -69.34 -35.65 11.00
C LYS A 2 -68.97 -34.16 10.86
N ASN A 3 -69.87 -33.23 11.24
CA ASN A 3 -69.61 -31.78 11.12
C ASN A 3 -69.03 -31.15 12.40
N LEU A 4 -69.08 -31.83 13.55
CA LEU A 4 -68.49 -31.34 14.80
C LEU A 4 -66.96 -31.54 14.81
N ASN A 5 -66.48 -32.64 14.20
CA ASN A 5 -65.05 -32.93 14.07
C ASN A 5 -64.33 -31.99 13.08
N LYS A 6 -65.03 -31.41 12.10
CA LYS A 6 -64.46 -30.41 11.18
C LYS A 6 -64.31 -29.03 11.82
N LEU A 7 -65.20 -28.67 12.76
CA LEU A 7 -65.12 -27.41 13.50
C LEU A 7 -64.03 -27.45 14.59
N LEU A 8 -63.85 -28.58 15.27
CA LEU A 8 -62.78 -28.78 16.25
C LEU A 8 -61.39 -28.83 15.60
N LEU A 9 -61.26 -29.41 14.40
CA LEU A 9 -59.98 -29.43 13.67
C LEU A 9 -59.59 -28.06 13.08
N SER A 10 -60.58 -27.21 12.74
CA SER A 10 -60.32 -25.85 12.27
C SER A 10 -60.00 -24.87 13.42
N PHE A 11 -60.50 -25.11 14.64
CA PHE A 11 -60.11 -24.34 15.82
C PHE A 11 -58.72 -24.73 16.36
N LEU A 12 -58.32 -26.00 16.25
CA LEU A 12 -56.97 -26.46 16.61
C LEU A 12 -55.88 -26.00 15.64
N ILE A 13 -56.20 -25.78 14.36
CA ILE A 13 -55.26 -25.22 13.37
C ILE A 13 -55.17 -23.69 13.47
N ALA A 14 -56.23 -23.01 13.91
CA ALA A 14 -56.21 -21.55 14.14
C ALA A 14 -55.56 -21.16 15.49
N ALA A 15 -55.58 -22.03 16.50
CA ALA A 15 -54.93 -21.78 17.80
C ALA A 15 -53.41 -22.03 17.79
N GLY A 16 -52.87 -22.66 16.74
CA GLY A 16 -51.42 -22.94 16.59
C GLY A 16 -50.60 -21.80 15.98
N ILE A 17 -51.20 -20.65 15.64
CA ILE A 17 -50.53 -19.57 14.88
C ILE A 17 -50.14 -18.37 15.78
N PHE A 18 -50.41 -18.39 17.08
CA PHE A 18 -50.12 -17.26 17.98
C PHE A 18 -49.21 -17.57 19.19
N ILE A 19 -48.36 -18.60 19.10
CA ILE A 19 -47.23 -18.78 20.03
C ILE A 19 -45.93 -18.67 19.23
N GLY A 20 -45.72 -17.46 18.74
CA GLY A 20 -44.52 -17.02 18.03
C GLY A 20 -44.26 -15.54 18.24
N CYS A 21 -44.66 -15.01 19.41
CA CYS A 21 -43.99 -13.84 19.96
C CYS A 21 -42.71 -14.36 20.62
N ASP A 22 -41.75 -14.77 19.79
CA ASP A 22 -40.37 -14.54 20.21
C ASP A 22 -40.26 -13.03 20.30
N THR A 23 -39.79 -12.55 21.45
CA THR A 23 -39.58 -11.14 21.67
C THR A 23 -38.90 -10.60 20.42
N LYS A 24 -39.37 -9.47 19.89
CA LYS A 24 -38.45 -8.62 19.15
C LYS A 24 -37.38 -8.29 20.18
N THR A 25 -36.35 -9.13 20.28
CA THR A 25 -35.08 -8.74 20.82
C THR A 25 -34.82 -7.46 20.07
N GLU A 26 -34.89 -6.34 20.78
CA GLU A 26 -34.25 -5.15 20.28
C GLU A 26 -32.86 -5.66 19.87
N LEU A 27 -32.58 -5.56 18.58
CA LEU A 27 -31.26 -5.83 18.04
C LEU A 27 -30.40 -4.72 18.65
N ASN A 28 -30.05 -4.90 19.93
CA ASN A 28 -29.04 -4.13 20.58
C ASN A 28 -27.84 -4.29 19.67
N ALA A 29 -27.29 -3.16 19.22
CA ALA A 29 -26.02 -3.17 18.52
C ALA A 29 -25.07 -4.10 19.31
N PRO A 30 -24.34 -5.01 18.64
CA PRO A 30 -23.43 -5.90 19.33
C PRO A 30 -22.58 -5.08 20.29
N ALA A 31 -22.50 -5.49 21.57
CA ALA A 31 -21.68 -4.77 22.54
C ALA A 31 -20.26 -4.62 21.98
N ALA A 32 -19.66 -3.44 22.19
CA ALA A 32 -18.28 -3.21 21.78
C ALA A 32 -17.37 -4.33 22.33
N PRO A 33 -16.45 -4.88 21.53
CA PRO A 33 -15.64 -6.00 21.95
C PRO A 33 -14.81 -5.64 23.19
N PRO A 34 -14.48 -6.60 24.07
CA PRO A 34 -13.55 -6.34 25.17
C PRO A 34 -12.20 -5.90 24.59
N THR A 35 -11.76 -4.68 24.89
CA THR A 35 -10.50 -4.14 24.36
C THR A 35 -9.32 -4.23 25.34
N GLY A 36 -9.50 -4.92 26.48
CA GLY A 36 -8.45 -5.09 27.48
C GLY A 36 -7.91 -3.74 27.97
N ALA A 37 -6.58 -3.57 27.95
CA ALA A 37 -5.92 -2.31 28.28
C ALA A 37 -5.91 -1.28 27.13
N ALA A 38 -6.36 -1.66 25.93
CA ALA A 38 -6.53 -0.73 24.82
C ALA A 38 -7.89 -0.02 24.95
N ASN A 39 -7.93 1.29 24.70
CA ASN A 39 -9.15 2.09 24.74
C ASN A 39 -9.30 2.84 23.42
N PHE A 40 -10.31 2.49 22.63
CA PHE A 40 -10.53 3.07 21.31
C PHE A 40 -11.55 4.22 21.30
N SER A 41 -11.94 4.79 22.45
CA SER A 41 -12.94 5.88 22.47
C SER A 41 -12.51 7.09 21.64
N LYS A 42 -11.20 7.33 21.51
CA LYS A 42 -10.60 8.30 20.59
C LYS A 42 -9.45 7.64 19.83
N PHE A 43 -9.79 7.08 18.68
CA PHE A 43 -8.84 6.36 17.83
C PHE A 43 -8.29 7.27 16.72
N VAL A 44 -6.96 7.34 16.60
CA VAL A 44 -6.26 8.15 15.58
C VAL A 44 -5.17 7.31 14.90
N SER A 45 -4.97 7.51 13.60
CA SER A 45 -3.87 6.89 12.86
C SER A 45 -2.95 7.97 12.32
N ILE A 46 -1.64 7.74 12.36
CA ILE A 46 -0.64 8.65 11.80
C ILE A 46 0.29 7.87 10.88
N GLY A 47 0.62 8.45 9.72
CA GLY A 47 1.50 7.80 8.76
C GLY A 47 1.55 8.46 7.40
N ASN A 48 1.80 7.64 6.39
CA ASN A 48 1.93 8.06 5.00
C ASN A 48 0.74 7.58 4.15
N SER A 49 0.97 7.35 2.85
CA SER A 49 -0.03 6.83 1.90
C SER A 49 -0.62 5.47 2.32
N LEU A 50 0.15 4.61 2.96
CA LEU A 50 -0.35 3.33 3.49
C LEU A 50 -1.43 3.57 4.55
N THR A 51 -1.24 4.55 5.42
CA THR A 51 -2.24 4.94 6.43
C THR A 51 -3.43 5.67 5.82
N ALA A 52 -3.20 6.49 4.80
CA ALA A 52 -4.25 7.24 4.11
C ALA A 52 -5.29 6.35 3.42
N GLY A 53 -4.93 5.11 3.07
CA GLY A 53 -5.74 4.25 2.20
C GLY A 53 -5.53 4.59 0.72
N LEU A 54 -4.30 4.94 0.34
CA LEU A 54 -3.94 5.14 -1.07
C LEU A 54 -3.90 3.79 -1.77
N GLN A 55 -4.37 3.73 -3.01
CA GLN A 55 -4.37 2.50 -3.77
C GLN A 55 -4.25 2.78 -5.27
N SER A 56 -3.51 1.97 -6.01
CA SER A 56 -3.37 2.10 -7.47
C SER A 56 -3.01 3.53 -7.87
N ASN A 57 -2.03 4.11 -7.18
CA ASN A 57 -1.51 5.46 -7.40
C ASN A 57 -2.49 6.62 -7.10
N ALA A 58 -3.66 6.37 -6.50
CA ALA A 58 -4.61 7.43 -6.16
C ALA A 58 -5.21 7.30 -4.76
N LEU A 59 -5.51 8.45 -4.14
CA LEU A 59 -6.30 8.54 -2.93
C LEU A 59 -7.77 8.81 -3.31
N TYR A 60 -8.66 7.87 -2.98
CA TYR A 60 -10.10 7.94 -3.30
C TYR A 60 -10.96 7.22 -2.26
N GLU A 61 -12.20 7.68 -2.12
CA GLU A 61 -13.14 7.37 -1.05
C GLU A 61 -13.36 5.85 -0.90
N SER A 62 -13.59 5.13 -2.01
CA SER A 62 -13.85 3.69 -1.93
C SER A 62 -12.65 2.89 -1.41
N SER A 63 -11.40 3.33 -1.64
CA SER A 63 -10.22 2.75 -1.00
C SER A 63 -9.99 3.26 0.42
N GLN A 64 -10.19 4.56 0.67
CA GLN A 64 -10.05 5.17 2.01
C GLN A 64 -11.01 4.54 3.02
N ALA A 65 -12.23 4.21 2.60
CA ALA A 65 -13.18 3.46 3.42
C ALA A 65 -12.59 2.10 3.86
N ASN A 66 -11.64 1.54 3.13
CA ASN A 66 -11.00 0.28 3.44
C ASN A 66 -9.54 0.44 3.88
N SER A 67 -9.11 1.64 4.26
CA SER A 67 -7.82 1.84 4.94
C SER A 67 -7.78 0.99 6.22
N PHE A 68 -6.59 0.53 6.61
CA PHE A 68 -6.49 -0.36 7.78
C PHE A 68 -7.03 0.32 9.06
N GLY A 69 -6.85 1.63 9.20
CA GLY A 69 -7.41 2.42 10.30
C GLY A 69 -8.94 2.42 10.28
N ALA A 70 -9.57 2.68 9.14
CA ALA A 70 -11.03 2.64 9.01
C ALA A 70 -11.59 1.23 9.32
N LEU A 71 -10.91 0.18 8.87
CA LEU A 71 -11.32 -1.20 9.14
C LEU A 71 -11.23 -1.57 10.63
N ILE A 72 -10.14 -1.17 11.31
CA ILE A 72 -10.01 -1.36 12.77
C ILE A 72 -11.10 -0.57 13.51
N ALA A 73 -11.32 0.69 13.13
CA ALA A 73 -12.32 1.56 13.75
C ALA A 73 -13.72 0.95 13.71
N ARG A 74 -14.09 0.30 12.60
CA ARG A 74 -15.36 -0.45 12.49
C ARG A 74 -15.43 -1.62 13.46
N GLN A 75 -14.36 -2.40 13.60
CA GLN A 75 -14.34 -3.56 14.51
C GLN A 75 -14.49 -3.16 15.98
N VAL A 76 -13.95 -2.00 16.35
CA VAL A 76 -14.06 -1.45 17.72
C VAL A 76 -15.21 -0.45 17.89
N GLN A 77 -16.01 -0.25 16.84
CA GLN A 77 -17.19 0.64 16.82
C GLN A 77 -16.89 2.10 17.19
N THR A 78 -15.75 2.63 16.73
CA THR A 78 -15.34 4.03 16.96
C THR A 78 -15.52 4.89 15.72
N SER A 79 -15.98 6.13 15.90
CA SER A 79 -16.02 7.14 14.82
C SER A 79 -14.62 7.46 14.30
N TYR A 80 -14.46 7.50 12.99
CA TYR A 80 -13.15 7.65 12.35
C TYR A 80 -13.26 8.51 11.10
N GLU A 81 -13.02 9.81 11.26
CA GLU A 81 -13.05 10.78 10.17
C GLU A 81 -11.76 10.71 9.33
N GLN A 82 -11.89 10.81 8.01
CA GLN A 82 -10.79 10.75 7.05
C GLN A 82 -10.87 11.93 6.08
N PRO A 83 -9.75 12.42 5.51
CA PRO A 83 -9.77 13.43 4.45
C PRO A 83 -10.28 12.80 3.13
N LEU A 84 -11.60 12.66 2.97
CA LEU A 84 -12.19 11.90 1.87
C LEU A 84 -12.06 12.63 0.54
N ILE A 85 -11.73 11.88 -0.51
CA ILE A 85 -11.66 12.34 -1.90
C ILE A 85 -12.60 11.49 -2.73
N SER A 86 -13.54 12.09 -3.47
CA SER A 86 -14.44 11.32 -4.32
C SER A 86 -13.66 10.46 -5.34
N ASP A 87 -14.20 9.30 -5.70
CA ASP A 87 -13.72 8.56 -6.87
C ASP A 87 -13.73 9.45 -8.14
N PRO A 88 -12.76 9.30 -9.07
CA PRO A 88 -11.66 8.33 -9.08
C PRO A 88 -10.42 8.72 -8.25
N GLY A 89 -10.43 9.86 -7.57
CA GLY A 89 -9.35 10.26 -6.64
C GLY A 89 -8.34 11.26 -7.17
N LEU A 90 -7.34 11.55 -6.34
CA LEU A 90 -6.18 12.39 -6.69
C LEU A 90 -4.92 11.53 -6.79
N GLY A 91 -4.06 11.84 -7.78
CA GLY A 91 -2.79 11.13 -8.05
C GLY A 91 -2.73 10.44 -9.41
N GLY A 92 -3.89 10.24 -10.06
CA GLY A 92 -4.00 9.49 -11.31
C GLY A 92 -4.18 8.01 -11.02
N ARG A 93 -5.43 7.55 -10.99
CA ARG A 93 -5.76 6.18 -10.59
C ARG A 93 -5.40 5.21 -11.71
N MET A 94 -4.58 4.21 -11.39
CA MET A 94 -4.30 3.12 -12.31
C MET A 94 -5.53 2.21 -12.41
N GLU A 95 -5.86 1.80 -13.63
CA GLU A 95 -7.02 0.95 -13.94
C GLU A 95 -6.62 -0.12 -14.95
N VAL A 96 -7.22 -1.31 -14.88
CA VAL A 96 -6.96 -2.42 -15.80
C VAL A 96 -7.73 -2.22 -17.10
N VAL A 97 -7.05 -2.42 -18.22
CA VAL A 97 -7.60 -2.44 -19.57
C VAL A 97 -7.81 -3.89 -20.05
N SER A 98 -6.81 -4.74 -19.82
CA SER A 98 -6.84 -6.16 -20.22
C SER A 98 -6.02 -7.00 -19.22
N LEU A 99 -6.37 -8.28 -19.05
CA LEU A 99 -5.62 -9.24 -18.24
C LEU A 99 -4.70 -10.14 -19.09
N SER A 100 -4.98 -10.28 -20.39
CA SER A 100 -4.17 -11.06 -21.31
C SER A 100 -4.15 -10.43 -22.71
N PRO A 101 -3.07 -9.69 -23.08
CA PRO A 101 -1.95 -9.31 -22.21
C PRO A 101 -2.41 -8.41 -21.05
N PHE A 102 -1.67 -8.42 -19.93
CA PHE A 102 -1.96 -7.50 -18.83
C PHE A 102 -1.62 -6.07 -19.25
N VAL A 103 -2.63 -5.21 -19.30
CA VAL A 103 -2.50 -3.81 -19.69
C VAL A 103 -3.23 -2.97 -18.67
N SER A 104 -2.59 -1.91 -18.18
CA SER A 104 -3.20 -0.89 -17.34
C SER A 104 -3.13 0.49 -18.02
N THR A 105 -3.97 1.41 -17.53
CA THR A 105 -3.99 2.81 -17.92
C THR A 105 -4.05 3.69 -16.68
N ILE A 106 -3.85 5.00 -16.85
CA ILE A 106 -3.96 5.99 -15.79
C ILE A 106 -5.19 6.86 -16.07
N ASN A 107 -6.18 6.79 -15.18
CA ASN A 107 -7.29 7.72 -15.16
C ASN A 107 -6.84 9.03 -14.51
N THR A 108 -6.66 10.06 -15.34
CA THR A 108 -6.20 11.38 -14.93
C THR A 108 -7.33 12.32 -14.52
N THR A 109 -8.60 11.87 -14.56
CA THR A 109 -9.74 12.65 -14.10
C THR A 109 -9.62 12.84 -12.59
N PRO A 110 -9.56 14.08 -12.06
CA PRO A 110 -9.40 14.27 -10.63
C PRO A 110 -10.73 14.10 -9.88
N GLY A 111 -10.68 13.37 -8.77
CA GLY A 111 -11.68 13.42 -7.72
C GLY A 111 -11.71 14.75 -6.98
N GLN A 112 -12.67 14.94 -6.08
CA GLN A 112 -12.84 16.16 -5.30
C GLN A 112 -12.80 15.90 -3.79
N PRO A 113 -12.16 16.76 -3.00
CA PRO A 113 -12.27 16.73 -1.55
C PRO A 113 -13.73 16.84 -1.08
N LEU A 114 -14.17 15.94 -0.20
CA LEU A 114 -15.58 15.84 0.21
C LEU A 114 -15.89 16.56 1.52
N ASN A 115 -14.90 16.76 2.38
CA ASN A 115 -15.11 17.23 3.76
C ASN A 115 -14.09 18.29 4.22
N THR A 116 -13.64 19.16 3.32
CA THR A 116 -12.66 20.23 3.63
C THR A 116 -13.08 21.15 4.76
N ASN A 117 -14.38 21.36 4.95
CA ASN A 117 -14.96 22.20 6.01
C ASN A 117 -15.12 21.49 7.36
N TYR A 118 -14.67 20.23 7.50
CA TYR A 118 -14.74 19.51 8.78
C TYR A 118 -13.95 20.26 9.86
N GLY A 119 -14.61 20.68 10.94
CA GLY A 119 -14.08 21.67 11.89
C GLY A 119 -12.98 21.19 12.83
N ALA A 120 -12.70 19.88 12.87
CA ALA A 120 -11.65 19.29 13.69
C ALA A 120 -10.56 18.64 12.81
N ALA A 121 -9.44 18.23 13.41
CA ALA A 121 -8.47 17.35 12.75
C ALA A 121 -9.13 16.00 12.41
N TYR A 122 -8.69 15.35 11.32
CA TYR A 122 -9.18 14.02 10.97
C TYR A 122 -8.56 12.94 11.86
N ASN A 123 -9.28 11.84 12.07
CA ASN A 123 -8.74 10.67 12.78
C ASN A 123 -7.65 9.98 11.95
N ASN A 124 -7.75 10.01 10.62
CA ASN A 124 -6.70 9.51 9.73
C ASN A 124 -5.73 10.63 9.32
N MET A 125 -4.60 10.71 10.00
CA MET A 125 -3.44 11.56 9.65
C MET A 125 -2.39 10.80 8.83
N GLY A 126 -2.86 10.02 7.85
CA GLY A 126 -2.03 9.47 6.79
C GLY A 126 -1.89 10.47 5.65
N ILE A 127 -0.67 10.90 5.33
CA ILE A 127 -0.42 11.86 4.25
C ILE A 127 0.38 11.18 3.14
N PRO A 128 -0.17 10.98 1.92
CA PRO A 128 0.58 10.43 0.82
C PRO A 128 1.84 11.24 0.51
N GLY A 129 2.97 10.54 0.38
CA GLY A 129 4.30 11.13 0.20
C GLY A 129 5.03 11.49 1.49
N ALA A 130 4.39 11.53 2.66
CA ALA A 130 5.06 11.95 3.89
C ALA A 130 6.23 11.03 4.29
N LEU A 131 7.36 11.66 4.65
CA LEU A 131 8.47 11.03 5.37
C LEU A 131 8.30 11.25 6.88
N LEU A 132 9.10 10.56 7.71
CA LEU A 132 9.10 10.78 9.15
C LEU A 132 9.33 12.25 9.55
N PRO A 133 10.32 12.99 9.00
CA PRO A 133 10.50 14.40 9.34
C PRO A 133 9.27 15.25 9.04
N ASP A 134 8.58 14.98 7.95
CA ASP A 134 7.40 15.75 7.55
C ASP A 134 6.27 15.62 8.57
N VAL A 135 6.07 14.41 9.13
CA VAL A 135 5.04 14.17 10.14
C VAL A 135 5.25 15.02 11.39
N LEU A 136 6.50 15.28 11.77
CA LEU A 136 6.83 16.10 12.95
C LEU A 136 6.90 17.59 12.64
N LEU A 137 7.34 17.98 11.44
CA LEU A 137 7.85 19.33 11.15
C LEU A 137 7.09 20.07 10.04
N ALA A 138 6.52 19.36 9.07
CA ALA A 138 5.87 20.00 7.93
C ALA A 138 4.47 20.48 8.29
N THR A 139 4.12 21.67 7.80
CA THR A 139 2.80 22.32 8.00
C THR A 139 2.05 22.55 6.69
N SER A 140 2.71 22.31 5.56
CA SER A 140 2.23 22.55 4.19
C SER A 140 3.01 21.71 3.19
N SER A 141 2.55 21.69 1.94
CA SER A 141 3.31 21.09 0.83
C SER A 141 4.68 21.75 0.69
N GLU A 142 4.74 23.08 0.81
CA GLU A 142 5.96 23.89 0.70
C GLU A 142 7.02 23.56 1.77
N THR A 143 6.58 23.24 2.99
CA THR A 143 7.49 22.93 4.11
C THR A 143 7.82 21.44 4.23
N SER A 144 7.17 20.59 3.43
CA SER A 144 7.45 19.16 3.38
C SER A 144 8.66 18.84 2.49
N LEU A 145 9.45 17.84 2.89
CA LEU A 145 10.55 17.31 2.08
C LEU A 145 10.05 16.60 0.82
N SER A 146 8.86 16.01 0.89
CA SER A 146 8.24 15.32 -0.25
C SER A 146 7.64 16.27 -1.30
N GLY A 147 7.36 17.53 -0.94
CA GLY A 147 6.65 18.47 -1.80
C GLY A 147 5.23 18.02 -2.17
N SER A 148 4.64 17.09 -1.40
CA SER A 148 3.36 16.49 -1.75
C SER A 148 2.21 17.48 -1.54
N PRO A 149 1.36 17.74 -2.55
CA PRO A 149 0.21 18.64 -2.40
C PRO A 149 -0.84 18.12 -1.39
N MET A 150 -0.73 16.85 -0.98
CA MET A 150 -1.61 16.26 0.04
C MET A 150 -1.44 16.89 1.41
N PHE A 151 -0.28 17.51 1.71
CA PHE A 151 -0.08 18.20 2.97
C PHE A 151 -1.08 19.35 3.14
N ASP A 152 -1.26 20.19 2.13
CA ASP A 152 -2.17 21.34 2.23
C ASP A 152 -3.63 20.90 2.36
N LEU A 153 -4.00 19.87 1.59
CA LEU A 153 -5.33 19.28 1.61
C LEU A 153 -5.69 18.69 2.99
N ILE A 154 -4.76 17.97 3.61
CA ILE A 154 -5.03 17.21 4.84
C ILE A 154 -4.82 18.08 6.07
N LEU A 155 -3.70 18.82 6.13
CA LEU A 155 -3.35 19.63 7.30
C LEU A 155 -4.17 20.91 7.40
N ARG A 156 -4.63 21.48 6.28
CA ARG A 156 -5.52 22.66 6.24
C ARG A 156 -5.01 23.84 7.10
N GLY A 157 -3.69 23.99 7.19
CA GLY A 157 -3.04 25.04 7.99
C GLY A 157 -3.17 24.90 9.51
N GLN A 158 -3.58 23.74 10.03
CA GLN A 158 -3.83 23.51 11.46
C GLN A 158 -2.62 22.97 12.24
N GLY A 159 -1.40 23.16 11.71
CA GLY A 159 -0.15 22.63 12.26
C GLY A 159 0.26 21.30 11.65
N THR A 160 1.26 20.64 12.25
CA THR A 160 1.83 19.40 11.71
C THR A 160 0.90 18.20 11.91
N ALA A 161 1.13 17.10 11.17
CA ALA A 161 0.34 15.89 11.31
C ALA A 161 0.32 15.36 12.75
N LEU A 162 1.48 15.39 13.44
CA LEU A 162 1.58 14.99 14.84
C LEU A 162 0.80 15.92 15.78
N GLN A 163 0.90 17.24 15.58
CA GLN A 163 0.18 18.22 16.40
C GLN A 163 -1.34 18.03 16.28
N GLN A 164 -1.82 17.86 15.05
CA GLN A 164 -3.25 17.63 14.80
C GLN A 164 -3.73 16.31 15.39
N ALA A 165 -2.98 15.22 15.21
CA ALA A 165 -3.30 13.92 15.81
C ALA A 165 -3.42 14.00 17.35
N LEU A 166 -2.47 14.68 18.01
CA LEU A 166 -2.47 14.83 19.47
C LEU A 166 -3.55 15.80 19.97
N SER A 167 -3.96 16.79 19.16
CA SER A 167 -5.04 17.72 19.52
C SER A 167 -6.39 17.02 19.75
N LEU A 168 -6.59 15.84 19.15
CA LEU A 168 -7.77 15.00 19.37
C LEU A 168 -7.79 14.34 20.76
N ASN A 169 -6.70 14.42 21.53
CA ASN A 169 -6.48 13.74 22.80
C ASN A 169 -6.74 12.22 22.68
N PRO A 170 -6.00 11.52 21.81
CA PRO A 170 -6.26 10.12 21.50
C PRO A 170 -6.07 9.21 22.71
N THR A 171 -6.89 8.18 22.80
CA THR A 171 -6.75 7.11 23.80
C THR A 171 -6.03 5.89 23.22
N PHE A 172 -6.11 5.71 21.90
CA PHE A 172 -5.34 4.73 21.15
C PHE A 172 -4.88 5.29 19.81
N MET A 173 -3.65 4.96 19.41
CA MET A 173 -3.11 5.34 18.11
C MET A 173 -2.55 4.16 17.32
N THR A 174 -2.66 4.20 15.99
CA THR A 174 -1.83 3.37 15.11
C THR A 174 -0.81 4.25 14.40
N VAL A 175 0.44 3.79 14.34
CA VAL A 175 1.56 4.54 13.72
C VAL A 175 2.18 3.69 12.62
N TRP A 176 2.20 4.18 11.39
CA TRP A 176 2.94 3.55 10.30
C TRP A 176 3.58 4.61 9.39
N VAL A 177 4.78 5.02 9.75
CA VAL A 177 5.59 6.03 9.05
C VAL A 177 7.03 5.54 8.96
N GLY A 178 7.74 5.99 7.93
CA GLY A 178 9.14 5.62 7.67
C GLY A 178 9.36 4.93 6.32
N ASN A 179 8.30 4.44 5.67
CA ASN A 179 8.42 3.73 4.40
C ASN A 179 9.01 4.62 3.30
N ASN A 180 8.54 5.87 3.20
CA ASN A 180 8.99 6.82 2.18
C ASN A 180 10.42 7.32 2.42
N ASP A 181 10.91 7.25 3.66
CA ASP A 181 12.26 7.66 4.04
C ASP A 181 13.35 6.89 3.28
N ILE A 182 13.05 5.68 2.78
CA ILE A 182 13.94 4.86 1.94
C ILE A 182 13.33 4.50 0.57
N LEU A 183 12.00 4.39 0.45
CA LEU A 183 11.36 3.99 -0.80
C LEU A 183 11.67 4.96 -1.96
N GLY A 184 11.67 6.27 -1.70
CA GLY A 184 11.99 7.27 -2.73
C GLY A 184 13.41 7.11 -3.28
N HIS A 185 14.40 6.90 -2.40
CA HIS A 185 15.78 6.62 -2.76
C HIS A 185 15.88 5.37 -3.65
N ALA A 186 15.29 4.26 -3.21
CA ALA A 186 15.30 3.00 -3.94
C ALA A 186 14.57 3.09 -5.30
N ALA A 187 13.45 3.81 -5.37
CA ALA A 187 12.64 3.97 -6.58
C ALA A 187 13.32 4.85 -7.67
N ASN A 188 14.40 5.55 -7.33
CA ASN A 188 15.15 6.42 -8.24
C ASN A 188 16.60 5.93 -8.43
N GLY A 189 16.84 4.62 -8.31
CA GLY A 189 18.18 4.04 -8.50
C GLY A 189 19.24 4.63 -7.57
N GLY A 190 18.86 4.84 -6.31
CA GLY A 190 19.74 5.40 -5.29
C GLY A 190 20.13 6.87 -5.47
N ALA A 191 19.66 7.53 -6.55
CA ALA A 191 20.14 8.85 -6.95
C ALA A 191 19.68 9.99 -6.03
N ILE A 192 18.57 9.82 -5.31
CA ILE A 192 18.08 10.80 -4.33
C ILE A 192 18.36 10.30 -2.91
N PRO A 193 18.76 11.16 -1.95
CA PRO A 193 19.11 10.71 -0.61
C PRO A 193 17.90 10.12 0.15
N HIS A 194 18.13 9.06 0.92
CA HIS A 194 17.21 8.59 1.96
C HIS A 194 17.37 9.41 3.24
N THR A 195 16.44 9.31 4.19
CA THR A 195 16.63 9.96 5.51
C THR A 195 17.83 9.34 6.23
N PRO A 196 18.83 10.09 6.70
CA PRO A 196 19.96 9.49 7.39
C PRO A 196 19.53 8.71 8.64
N THR A 197 20.09 7.52 8.87
CA THR A 197 19.68 6.61 9.97
C THR A 197 19.72 7.26 11.35
N GLN A 198 20.70 8.13 11.59
CA GLN A 198 20.81 8.91 12.82
C GLN A 198 19.67 9.92 12.98
N ILE A 199 19.30 10.63 11.91
CA ILE A 199 18.18 11.59 11.91
C ILE A 199 16.86 10.86 12.10
N PHE A 200 16.66 9.74 11.39
CA PHE A 200 15.51 8.88 11.58
C PHE A 200 15.40 8.43 13.04
N SER A 201 16.50 7.94 13.63
CA SER A 201 16.50 7.51 15.03
C SER A 201 16.14 8.62 16.02
N GLN A 202 16.61 9.85 15.80
CA GLN A 202 16.30 10.98 16.66
C GLN A 202 14.83 11.39 16.55
N LEU A 203 14.32 11.54 15.33
CA LEU A 203 12.95 11.97 15.09
C LEU A 203 11.93 10.90 15.48
N TYR A 204 12.26 9.61 15.29
CA TYR A 204 11.37 8.52 15.71
C TYR A 204 11.27 8.44 17.24
N ALA A 205 12.38 8.68 17.95
CA ALA A 205 12.37 8.79 19.41
C ALA A 205 11.53 9.99 19.89
N GLN A 206 11.57 11.14 19.18
CA GLN A 206 10.71 12.29 19.46
C GLN A 206 9.24 11.96 19.23
N LEU A 207 8.90 11.32 18.12
CA LEU A 207 7.53 10.87 17.82
C LEU A 207 7.00 9.96 18.93
N MET A 208 7.71 8.86 19.23
CA MET A 208 7.29 7.92 20.28
C MET A 208 7.21 8.57 21.66
N GLY A 209 8.14 9.48 21.97
CA GLY A 209 8.11 10.26 23.21
C GLY A 209 6.87 11.17 23.34
N ALA A 210 6.48 11.84 22.26
CA ALA A 210 5.28 12.68 22.23
C ALA A 210 4.00 11.85 22.43
N LEU A 211 3.92 10.68 21.78
CA LEU A 211 2.82 9.74 22.01
C LEU A 211 2.76 9.32 23.48
N ALA A 212 3.90 8.90 24.06
CA ALA A 212 3.93 8.49 25.45
C ALA A 212 3.53 9.60 26.44
N GLN A 213 3.96 10.85 26.18
CA GLN A 213 3.60 12.01 27.00
C GLN A 213 2.10 12.34 26.95
N SER A 214 1.42 12.05 25.82
CA SER A 214 -0.03 12.22 25.70
C SER A 214 -0.84 11.21 26.53
N GLY A 215 -0.21 10.12 26.97
CA GLY A 215 -0.88 9.03 27.69
C GLY A 215 -1.60 8.01 26.79
N THR A 216 -1.59 8.20 25.47
CA THR A 216 -2.19 7.24 24.52
C THR A 216 -1.50 5.87 24.58
N LYS A 217 -2.25 4.80 24.32
CA LYS A 217 -1.67 3.52 23.90
C LYS A 217 -1.46 3.52 22.39
N ALA A 218 -0.59 2.65 21.88
CA ALA A 218 -0.31 2.63 20.45
C ALA A 218 0.09 1.25 19.91
N ALA A 219 -0.28 1.01 18.65
CA ALA A 219 0.28 -0.05 17.82
C ALA A 219 1.14 0.58 16.69
N VAL A 220 2.39 0.16 16.60
CA VAL A 220 3.40 0.77 15.73
C VAL A 220 3.88 -0.27 14.73
N ALA A 221 3.76 0.00 13.43
CA ALA A 221 4.22 -0.91 12.38
C ALA A 221 5.63 -0.57 11.92
N ASN A 222 6.41 -1.62 11.64
CA ASN A 222 7.75 -1.50 11.08
C ASN A 222 7.72 -1.42 9.54
N ILE A 223 8.87 -1.14 8.95
CA ILE A 223 9.04 -0.85 7.52
C ILE A 223 9.27 -2.16 6.76
N PRO A 224 8.46 -2.48 5.74
CA PRO A 224 8.67 -3.65 4.89
C PRO A 224 9.98 -3.62 4.12
N ASP A 225 10.42 -4.80 3.72
CA ASP A 225 11.57 -4.99 2.85
C ASP A 225 11.17 -4.69 1.40
N ILE A 226 11.92 -3.85 0.70
CA ILE A 226 11.60 -3.45 -0.68
C ILE A 226 11.62 -4.65 -1.65
N THR A 227 12.29 -5.74 -1.31
CA THR A 227 12.28 -6.98 -2.10
C THR A 227 11.02 -7.83 -1.89
N THR A 228 10.05 -7.35 -1.10
CA THR A 228 8.78 -8.05 -0.86
C THR A 228 7.59 -7.47 -1.63
N ILE A 229 7.77 -6.32 -2.28
CA ILE A 229 6.69 -5.62 -2.97
C ILE A 229 6.85 -5.73 -4.51
N PRO A 230 5.75 -5.93 -5.26
CA PRO A 230 5.79 -6.04 -6.71
C PRO A 230 6.39 -4.82 -7.42
N PHE A 231 6.42 -3.66 -6.78
CA PHE A 231 7.10 -2.48 -7.32
C PHE A 231 8.57 -2.75 -7.67
N PHE A 232 9.27 -3.63 -6.96
CA PHE A 232 10.67 -3.99 -7.29
C PHE A 232 10.84 -5.43 -7.80
N THR A 233 9.86 -6.30 -7.59
CA THR A 233 10.00 -7.74 -7.89
C THR A 233 9.39 -8.16 -9.23
N THR A 234 8.81 -7.23 -9.99
CA THR A 234 8.09 -7.54 -11.24
C THR A 234 8.97 -7.43 -12.48
N VAL A 235 9.59 -6.28 -12.73
CA VAL A 235 10.23 -5.97 -14.02
C VAL A 235 11.54 -6.74 -14.21
N GLY A 236 12.39 -6.77 -13.17
CA GLY A 236 13.71 -7.42 -13.22
C GLY A 236 13.64 -8.88 -13.70
N PRO A 237 12.86 -9.76 -13.05
CA PRO A 237 12.78 -11.16 -13.46
C PRO A 237 12.25 -11.36 -14.88
N GLY A 238 11.24 -10.59 -15.29
CA GLY A 238 10.72 -10.62 -16.66
C GLY A 238 11.78 -10.23 -17.70
N LEU A 239 12.49 -9.12 -17.45
CA LEU A 239 13.58 -8.68 -18.30
C LEU A 239 14.75 -9.69 -18.33
N GLY A 240 15.10 -10.27 -17.19
CA GLY A 240 16.13 -11.31 -17.11
C GLY A 240 15.80 -12.53 -17.96
N LEU A 241 14.54 -13.00 -17.94
CA LEU A 241 14.11 -14.09 -18.82
C LEU A 241 14.22 -13.70 -20.31
N ALA A 242 13.77 -12.50 -20.69
CA ALA A 242 13.90 -12.02 -22.06
C ALA A 242 15.37 -11.92 -22.52
N LEU A 243 16.27 -11.44 -21.65
CA LEU A 243 17.70 -11.37 -21.95
C LEU A 243 18.34 -12.76 -22.11
N LYS A 244 17.88 -13.78 -21.36
CA LYS A 244 18.33 -15.18 -21.57
C LYS A 244 17.94 -15.70 -22.94
N GLU A 245 16.74 -15.38 -23.42
CA GLU A 245 16.30 -15.76 -24.76
C GLU A 245 17.14 -15.06 -25.84
N LEU A 246 17.40 -13.75 -25.67
CA LEU A 246 18.27 -13.00 -26.57
C LEU A 246 19.70 -13.55 -26.61
N GLN A 247 20.23 -14.00 -25.47
CA GLN A 247 21.56 -14.64 -25.37
C GLN A 247 21.69 -15.90 -26.21
N GLN A 248 20.61 -16.68 -26.34
CA GLN A 248 20.61 -17.87 -27.20
C GLN A 248 20.69 -17.52 -28.68
N GLN A 249 20.20 -16.34 -29.07
CA GLN A 249 20.21 -15.85 -30.45
C GLN A 249 21.49 -15.07 -30.77
N ASN A 250 22.06 -14.37 -29.77
CA ASN A 250 23.26 -13.57 -29.90
C ASN A 250 24.11 -13.64 -28.64
N SER A 251 25.23 -14.37 -28.72
CA SER A 251 26.16 -14.57 -27.61
C SER A 251 26.89 -13.30 -27.14
N GLN A 252 26.79 -12.19 -27.88
CA GLN A 252 27.35 -10.90 -27.45
C GLN A 252 26.49 -10.19 -26.40
N VAL A 253 25.23 -10.58 -26.23
CA VAL A 253 24.36 -10.02 -25.18
C VAL A 253 24.81 -10.57 -23.83
N GLN A 254 25.38 -9.74 -22.95
CA GLN A 254 25.84 -10.20 -21.63
C GLN A 254 24.80 -10.01 -20.53
N GLY A 255 23.86 -9.09 -20.71
CA GLY A 255 22.87 -8.69 -19.73
C GLY A 255 22.43 -7.26 -19.96
N LEU A 256 21.83 -6.65 -18.93
CA LEU A 256 21.49 -5.23 -18.94
C LEU A 256 22.74 -4.42 -18.59
N VAL A 257 23.20 -3.59 -19.52
CA VAL A 257 24.29 -2.62 -19.29
C VAL A 257 23.67 -1.31 -18.83
N PHE A 258 24.13 -0.79 -17.70
CA PHE A 258 23.51 0.36 -17.04
C PHE A 258 24.54 1.34 -16.50
N GLU A 259 24.11 2.58 -16.23
CA GLU A 259 24.93 3.61 -15.60
C GLU A 259 24.99 3.37 -14.09
N LEU A 260 26.18 3.43 -13.50
CA LEU A 260 26.40 3.43 -12.05
C LEU A 260 26.30 4.85 -11.50
N SER A 261 26.02 4.98 -10.21
CA SER A 261 26.09 6.26 -9.49
C SER A 261 27.53 6.77 -9.30
N THR A 262 28.54 5.91 -9.46
CA THR A 262 29.96 6.25 -9.32
C THR A 262 30.83 5.54 -10.38
N GLY A 263 31.98 6.12 -10.75
CA GLY A 263 32.94 5.54 -11.71
C GLY A 263 33.26 6.44 -12.91
N ASN A 264 34.22 6.03 -13.76
CA ASN A 264 34.58 6.73 -15.01
C ASN A 264 35.12 5.76 -16.12
N PRO A 265 34.31 5.39 -17.14
CA PRO A 265 32.88 5.68 -17.23
C PRO A 265 32.12 4.85 -16.17
N PRO A 266 31.01 5.37 -15.62
CA PRO A 266 30.26 4.68 -14.58
C PRO A 266 29.36 3.62 -15.22
N ILE A 267 29.90 2.48 -15.64
CA ILE A 267 29.14 1.42 -16.32
C ILE A 267 29.11 0.15 -15.48
N GLY A 268 27.90 -0.36 -15.27
CA GLY A 268 27.61 -1.63 -14.63
C GLY A 268 26.99 -2.64 -15.60
N LEU A 269 26.98 -3.91 -15.19
CA LEU A 269 26.34 -5.01 -15.90
C LEU A 269 25.50 -5.81 -14.90
N ALA A 270 24.22 -5.99 -15.19
CA ALA A 270 23.35 -6.93 -14.49
C ALA A 270 23.13 -8.13 -15.40
N THR A 271 23.65 -9.30 -15.02
CA THR A 271 23.41 -10.51 -15.81
C THR A 271 21.93 -10.91 -15.73
N PRO A 272 21.44 -11.74 -16.66
CA PRO A 272 20.08 -12.24 -16.58
C PRO A 272 19.76 -12.98 -15.28
N ASP A 273 20.73 -13.73 -14.74
CA ASP A 273 20.58 -14.41 -13.44
C ASP A 273 20.53 -13.43 -12.27
N ASP A 274 21.30 -12.33 -12.32
CA ASP A 274 21.24 -11.29 -11.28
C ASP A 274 19.86 -10.62 -11.23
N LEU A 275 19.26 -10.35 -12.39
CA LEU A 275 17.90 -9.78 -12.51
C LEU A 275 16.81 -10.75 -12.04
N ILE A 276 16.91 -12.03 -12.41
CA ILE A 276 15.97 -13.08 -11.97
C ILE A 276 16.06 -13.29 -10.44
N ALA A 277 17.28 -13.26 -9.90
CA ALA A 277 17.53 -13.40 -8.47
C ALA A 277 17.27 -12.12 -7.67
N LEU A 278 16.83 -11.03 -8.32
CA LEU A 278 16.55 -9.73 -7.70
C LEU A 278 17.77 -9.14 -6.96
N GLN A 279 18.96 -9.38 -7.49
CA GLN A 279 20.18 -8.74 -7.02
C GLN A 279 20.28 -7.30 -7.51
N HIS A 280 19.71 -7.01 -8.69
CA HIS A 280 19.41 -5.65 -9.15
C HIS A 280 17.90 -5.52 -9.21
N LEU A 281 17.37 -4.35 -8.84
CA LEU A 281 15.94 -4.11 -8.83
C LEU A 281 15.59 -3.08 -9.90
N ILE A 282 14.60 -3.40 -10.73
CA ILE A 282 14.04 -2.45 -11.69
C ILE A 282 12.66 -2.03 -11.16
N PRO A 283 12.49 -0.77 -10.75
CA PRO A 283 11.21 -0.24 -10.32
C PRO A 283 10.10 -0.46 -11.36
N LEU A 284 8.87 -0.71 -10.92
CA LEU A 284 7.75 -0.99 -11.80
C LEU A 284 7.42 0.20 -12.72
N ASN A 285 7.62 1.42 -12.22
CA ASN A 285 7.50 2.65 -13.01
C ASN A 285 8.65 2.85 -14.01
N ALA A 286 9.70 2.02 -14.00
CA ALA A 286 10.74 1.98 -15.02
C ALA A 286 10.45 0.97 -16.14
N SER A 287 9.34 0.23 -16.07
CA SER A 287 8.96 -0.78 -17.07
C SER A 287 8.90 -0.24 -18.50
N PHE A 288 8.42 0.99 -18.70
CA PHE A 288 8.35 1.62 -20.04
C PHE A 288 9.70 1.65 -20.78
N ALA A 289 10.82 1.65 -20.04
CA ALA A 289 12.14 1.72 -20.65
C ALA A 289 12.53 0.38 -21.33
N THR A 290 11.86 -0.73 -21.01
CA THR A 290 12.13 -2.02 -21.68
C THR A 290 11.74 -2.03 -23.15
N ASP A 291 10.80 -1.16 -23.56
CA ASP A 291 10.36 -1.03 -24.95
C ASP A 291 11.45 -0.49 -25.88
N TYR A 292 12.49 0.13 -25.31
CA TYR A 292 13.63 0.69 -26.04
C TYR A 292 14.85 -0.23 -26.02
N LEU A 293 14.79 -1.39 -25.34
CA LEU A 293 15.95 -2.27 -25.20
C LEU A 293 16.49 -2.67 -26.58
N GLY A 294 17.76 -2.38 -26.82
CA GLY A 294 18.42 -2.64 -28.09
C GLY A 294 18.19 -1.61 -29.20
N ASP A 295 17.38 -0.57 -28.97
CA ASP A 295 17.20 0.53 -29.92
C ASP A 295 18.54 1.25 -30.21
N GLN A 296 18.76 1.58 -31.48
CA GLN A 296 19.96 2.27 -31.98
C GLN A 296 19.63 3.64 -32.61
N THR A 297 18.45 4.18 -32.30
CA THR A 297 17.97 5.43 -32.89
C THR A 297 17.88 6.56 -31.87
N GLY A 298 18.05 6.24 -30.58
CA GLY A 298 17.94 7.19 -29.49
C GLY A 298 16.50 7.47 -29.08
N LYS A 299 15.56 6.57 -29.41
CA LYS A 299 14.13 6.77 -29.15
C LYS A 299 13.80 6.90 -27.67
N TYR A 300 14.54 6.23 -26.80
CA TYR A 300 14.41 6.44 -25.36
C TYR A 300 14.55 7.92 -25.00
N TYR A 301 15.54 8.62 -25.58
CA TYR A 301 15.79 10.03 -25.30
C TYR A 301 14.74 10.93 -25.97
N SER A 302 14.46 10.72 -27.26
CA SER A 302 13.53 11.58 -28.00
C SER A 302 12.10 11.47 -27.50
N ASP A 303 11.59 10.25 -27.29
CA ASP A 303 10.19 10.01 -26.95
C ASP A 303 9.87 10.47 -25.51
N ASN A 304 10.88 10.53 -24.64
CA ASN A 304 10.77 10.98 -23.25
C ASN A 304 11.23 12.43 -23.03
N GLY A 305 11.64 13.15 -24.09
CA GLY A 305 12.10 14.54 -23.98
C GLY A 305 13.38 14.72 -23.15
N ILE A 306 14.23 13.70 -23.12
CA ILE A 306 15.48 13.70 -22.34
C ILE A 306 16.63 14.09 -23.28
N PRO A 307 17.44 15.11 -22.94
CA PRO A 307 18.66 15.39 -23.69
C PRO A 307 19.63 14.20 -23.63
N VAL A 308 20.20 13.81 -24.77
CA VAL A 308 21.21 12.75 -24.82
C VAL A 308 22.45 13.18 -24.02
N PRO A 309 22.89 12.42 -23.01
CA PRO A 309 24.11 12.74 -22.26
C PRO A 309 25.34 12.75 -23.18
N PRO A 310 26.34 13.63 -22.96
CA PRO A 310 27.49 13.78 -23.87
C PRO A 310 28.34 12.51 -24.08
N TYR A 311 28.29 11.57 -23.13
CA TYR A 311 29.03 10.31 -23.18
C TYR A 311 28.22 9.15 -23.78
N VAL A 312 26.96 9.39 -24.19
CA VAL A 312 26.09 8.41 -24.82
C VAL A 312 26.21 8.51 -26.34
N ASP A 313 26.40 7.38 -27.01
CA ASP A 313 26.29 7.22 -28.45
C ASP A 313 25.06 6.37 -28.80
N THR A 314 24.01 7.04 -29.26
CA THR A 314 22.71 6.40 -29.55
C THR A 314 22.75 5.46 -30.75
N ASN A 315 23.83 5.43 -31.54
CA ASN A 315 23.99 4.44 -32.62
C ASN A 315 24.27 3.02 -32.07
N TYR A 316 24.55 2.89 -30.78
CA TYR A 316 24.72 1.62 -30.11
C TYR A 316 23.43 1.16 -29.42
N PRO A 317 23.20 -0.16 -29.30
CA PRO A 317 21.99 -0.72 -28.70
C PRO A 317 21.77 -0.25 -27.24
N PHE A 318 20.64 0.42 -27.00
CA PHE A 318 20.23 0.91 -25.69
C PHE A 318 20.12 -0.22 -24.65
N GLY A 319 20.73 -0.01 -23.48
CA GLY A 319 20.74 -0.95 -22.36
C GLY A 319 21.52 -2.24 -22.60
N LEU A 320 22.16 -2.43 -23.77
CA LEU A 320 22.91 -3.64 -24.10
C LEU A 320 24.40 -3.38 -24.34
N THR A 321 24.83 -2.11 -24.31
CA THR A 321 26.21 -1.71 -24.57
C THR A 321 26.65 -0.58 -23.64
N PRO A 322 27.96 -0.47 -23.33
CA PRO A 322 28.50 0.63 -22.53
C PRO A 322 28.32 2.02 -23.15
N GLN A 323 28.15 2.10 -24.48
CA GLN A 323 28.00 3.35 -25.22
C GLN A 323 26.59 3.92 -25.13
N ASN A 324 25.57 3.08 -24.90
CA ASN A 324 24.19 3.50 -24.75
C ASN A 324 23.56 2.77 -23.54
N PRO A 325 24.02 3.05 -22.31
CA PRO A 325 23.62 2.32 -21.11
C PRO A 325 22.20 2.67 -20.66
N TRP A 326 21.58 1.74 -19.93
CA TRP A 326 20.35 1.97 -19.19
C TRP A 326 20.58 3.02 -18.07
N PRO A 327 19.75 4.06 -17.94
CA PRO A 327 20.00 5.13 -16.98
C PRO A 327 19.98 4.69 -15.53
N ASN A 328 20.89 5.23 -14.71
CA ASN A 328 21.04 4.86 -13.29
C ASN A 328 19.71 5.00 -12.53
N ARG A 329 18.98 6.10 -12.75
CA ARG A 329 17.71 6.38 -12.07
C ARG A 329 16.60 5.33 -12.26
N LEU A 330 16.77 4.42 -13.23
CA LEU A 330 15.80 3.39 -13.61
C LEU A 330 16.19 1.99 -13.11
N ILE A 331 17.28 1.85 -12.37
CA ILE A 331 17.74 0.58 -11.81
C ILE A 331 18.40 0.82 -10.46
N LEU A 332 18.10 -0.02 -9.47
CA LEU A 332 18.85 -0.06 -8.22
C LEU A 332 19.89 -1.17 -8.34
N ASP A 333 21.16 -0.81 -8.29
CA ASP A 333 22.24 -1.79 -8.45
C ASP A 333 22.43 -2.66 -7.20
N LYS A 334 23.22 -3.73 -7.31
CA LYS A 334 23.40 -4.68 -6.21
C LYS A 334 23.94 -4.05 -4.91
N PRO A 335 25.02 -3.25 -4.92
CA PRO A 335 25.41 -2.46 -3.76
C PRO A 335 24.31 -1.57 -3.20
N GLU A 336 23.54 -0.87 -4.05
CA GLU A 336 22.46 0.02 -3.64
C GLU A 336 21.27 -0.72 -3.03
N VAL A 337 20.96 -1.93 -3.54
CA VAL A 337 19.98 -2.85 -2.94
C VAL A 337 20.43 -3.25 -1.54
N ILE A 338 21.68 -3.70 -1.38
CA ILE A 338 22.23 -4.08 -0.06
C ILE A 338 22.17 -2.90 0.91
N ASN A 339 22.62 -1.72 0.49
CA ASN A 339 22.57 -0.51 1.30
C ASN A 339 21.14 -0.15 1.72
N SER A 340 20.18 -0.23 0.80
CA SER A 340 18.77 0.05 1.10
C SER A 340 18.21 -0.92 2.16
N LEU A 341 18.57 -2.20 2.08
CA LEU A 341 18.17 -3.21 3.07
C LEU A 341 18.82 -2.96 4.44
N ASP A 342 20.09 -2.56 4.48
CA ASP A 342 20.77 -2.19 5.72
C ASP A 342 20.16 -0.97 6.39
N VAL A 343 19.77 0.05 5.60
CA VAL A 343 19.03 1.22 6.10
C VAL A 343 17.67 0.81 6.67
N ILE A 344 16.90 -0.03 5.98
CA ILE A 344 15.63 -0.57 6.48
C ILE A 344 15.83 -1.32 7.80
N ASN A 345 16.87 -2.15 7.89
CA ASN A 345 17.20 -2.87 9.13
C ASN A 345 17.53 -1.90 10.28
N SER A 346 18.27 -0.82 9.99
CA SER A 346 18.60 0.23 10.97
C SER A 346 17.35 0.98 11.46
N TYR A 347 16.46 1.36 10.53
CA TYR A 347 15.18 1.97 10.89
C TYR A 347 14.33 1.02 11.73
N ASN A 348 14.18 -0.24 11.32
CA ASN A 348 13.38 -1.22 12.05
C ASN A 348 13.94 -1.52 13.45
N ALA A 349 15.27 -1.50 13.63
CA ALA A 349 15.89 -1.59 14.94
C ALA A 349 15.54 -0.38 15.83
N THR A 350 15.49 0.82 15.26
CA THR A 350 15.02 2.03 15.95
C THR A 350 13.54 1.90 16.34
N ILE A 351 12.67 1.54 15.39
CA ILE A 351 11.23 1.38 15.62
C ILE A 351 11.02 0.41 16.77
N TRP A 352 11.62 -0.79 16.68
CA TRP A 352 11.54 -1.79 17.73
C TRP A 352 11.96 -1.27 19.11
N ARG A 353 13.11 -0.57 19.18
CA ARG A 353 13.67 -0.06 20.44
C ARG A 353 12.74 0.97 21.08
N GLU A 354 12.30 1.96 20.32
CA GLU A 354 11.45 3.03 20.85
C GLU A 354 10.03 2.52 21.17
N THR A 355 9.47 1.62 20.34
CA THR A 355 8.18 0.97 20.63
C THR A 355 8.23 0.20 21.95
N ARG A 356 9.30 -0.59 22.19
CA ARG A 356 9.47 -1.32 23.46
C ARG A 356 9.69 -0.41 24.66
N LYS A 357 10.48 0.65 24.50
CA LYS A 357 10.78 1.63 25.56
C LYS A 357 9.53 2.20 26.21
N TYR A 358 8.47 2.43 25.43
CA TYR A 358 7.20 2.99 25.91
C TYR A 358 6.09 1.94 26.12
N GLY A 359 6.39 0.65 25.94
CA GLY A 359 5.40 -0.42 26.11
C GLY A 359 4.28 -0.40 25.06
N PHE A 360 4.57 0.10 23.86
CA PHE A 360 3.66 0.05 22.72
C PHE A 360 3.72 -1.31 22.01
N ALA A 361 2.65 -1.63 21.29
CA ALA A 361 2.56 -2.88 20.53
C ALA A 361 3.32 -2.76 19.21
N LEU A 362 4.25 -3.68 18.92
CA LEU A 362 4.98 -3.70 17.64
C LEU A 362 4.30 -4.61 16.62
N VAL A 363 3.86 -4.05 15.50
CA VAL A 363 3.26 -4.76 14.38
C VAL A 363 4.35 -5.05 13.34
N ASP A 364 4.80 -6.30 13.28
CA ASP A 364 5.89 -6.73 12.40
C ASP A 364 5.39 -7.03 10.98
N ILE A 365 5.20 -5.97 10.19
CA ILE A 365 4.81 -6.06 8.77
C ILE A 365 5.99 -6.52 7.90
N ASN A 366 7.23 -6.19 8.27
CA ASN A 366 8.43 -6.65 7.56
C ASN A 366 8.47 -8.17 7.49
N ARG A 367 8.29 -8.83 8.64
CA ARG A 367 8.23 -10.29 8.70
C ARG A 367 7.01 -10.84 7.98
N GLU A 368 5.83 -10.25 8.17
CA GLU A 368 4.60 -10.69 7.52
C GLU A 368 4.75 -10.75 5.99
N LEU A 369 5.24 -9.68 5.36
CA LEU A 369 5.40 -9.64 3.91
C LEU A 369 6.51 -10.57 3.40
N LYS A 370 7.55 -10.83 4.19
CA LYS A 370 8.54 -11.87 3.88
C LYS A 370 7.92 -13.26 3.89
N GLU A 371 7.12 -13.57 4.89
CA GLU A 371 6.43 -14.87 5.01
C GLU A 371 5.43 -15.07 3.85
N ILE A 372 4.65 -14.05 3.51
CA ILE A 372 3.70 -14.12 2.38
C ILE A 372 4.43 -14.26 1.05
N ARG A 373 5.54 -13.54 0.84
CA ARG A 373 6.31 -13.67 -0.40
C ARG A 373 6.88 -15.09 -0.57
N GLN A 374 7.31 -15.72 0.52
CA GLN A 374 7.90 -17.06 0.47
C GLN A 374 6.85 -18.16 0.31
N ASN A 375 5.70 -18.04 0.98
CA ASN A 375 4.76 -19.16 1.13
C ASN A 375 3.36 -18.90 0.57
N GLY A 376 3.06 -17.67 0.17
CA GLY A 376 1.68 -17.20 0.00
C GLY A 376 0.94 -17.08 1.33
N LEU A 377 -0.33 -16.71 1.27
CA LEU A 377 -1.23 -16.63 2.42
C LEU A 377 -2.61 -17.19 2.05
N SER A 378 -3.04 -18.21 2.79
CA SER A 378 -4.42 -18.71 2.75
C SER A 378 -5.21 -18.16 3.94
N VAL A 379 -6.24 -17.36 3.68
CA VAL A 379 -7.10 -16.80 4.74
C VAL A 379 -8.53 -16.66 4.24
N ASP A 380 -9.50 -17.04 5.07
CA ASP A 380 -10.94 -16.99 4.76
C ASP A 380 -11.33 -17.62 3.41
N GLY A 381 -10.65 -18.72 3.05
CA GLY A 381 -10.87 -19.44 1.78
C GLY A 381 -10.27 -18.76 0.54
N LEU A 382 -9.52 -17.68 0.71
CA LEU A 382 -8.82 -16.96 -0.36
C LEU A 382 -7.31 -17.22 -0.32
N GLN A 383 -6.67 -17.11 -1.48
CA GLN A 383 -5.23 -17.22 -1.64
C GLN A 383 -4.63 -15.88 -2.06
N PHE A 384 -3.53 -15.50 -1.42
CA PHE A 384 -2.81 -14.27 -1.70
C PHE A 384 -1.32 -14.54 -1.90
N THR A 385 -0.72 -13.82 -2.83
CA THR A 385 0.73 -13.79 -3.07
C THR A 385 1.17 -12.35 -3.31
N SER A 386 2.48 -12.11 -3.36
CA SER A 386 3.04 -10.81 -3.75
C SER A 386 3.13 -10.61 -5.27
N ALA A 387 2.53 -11.48 -6.08
CA ALA A 387 2.54 -11.35 -7.54
C ALA A 387 1.76 -10.09 -8.00
N TYR A 388 2.36 -9.33 -8.90
CA TYR A 388 1.74 -8.13 -9.48
C TYR A 388 0.51 -8.46 -10.32
N GLY A 389 -0.57 -7.71 -10.14
CA GLY A 389 -1.83 -7.85 -10.88
C GLY A 389 -2.69 -9.06 -10.52
N THR A 390 -2.09 -10.20 -10.14
CA THR A 390 -2.80 -11.47 -9.92
C THR A 390 -2.71 -12.02 -8.51
N GLY A 391 -1.77 -11.55 -7.69
CA GLY A 391 -1.55 -12.04 -6.32
C GLY A 391 -2.57 -11.56 -5.29
N GLY A 392 -3.39 -10.56 -5.63
CA GLY A 392 -4.49 -10.05 -4.80
C GLY A 392 -4.06 -9.23 -3.57
N LEU A 393 -2.78 -9.24 -3.17
CA LEU A 393 -2.28 -8.51 -2.01
C LEU A 393 -2.00 -7.03 -2.30
N PHE A 394 -1.34 -6.76 -3.42
CA PHE A 394 -0.92 -5.42 -3.83
C PHE A 394 -1.76 -4.91 -5.01
N SER A 395 -1.96 -3.60 -5.03
CA SER A 395 -2.68 -2.88 -6.07
C SER A 395 -1.80 -2.58 -7.28
N LEU A 396 -2.34 -1.87 -8.27
CA LEU A 396 -1.70 -1.66 -9.59
C LEU A 396 -0.44 -0.79 -9.55
N ASP A 397 -0.15 -0.11 -8.44
CA ASP A 397 1.11 0.61 -8.26
C ASP A 397 2.24 -0.29 -7.72
N GLY A 398 1.94 -1.54 -7.36
CA GLY A 398 2.92 -2.49 -6.84
C GLY A 398 3.46 -2.17 -5.43
N VAL A 399 2.95 -1.13 -4.76
CA VAL A 399 3.38 -0.68 -3.43
C VAL A 399 2.24 -0.82 -2.43
N HIS A 400 1.07 -0.28 -2.76
CA HIS A 400 -0.05 -0.16 -1.84
C HIS A 400 -0.92 -1.42 -1.85
N PRO A 401 -1.46 -1.82 -0.69
CA PRO A 401 -2.35 -2.97 -0.60
C PRO A 401 -3.63 -2.80 -1.43
N THR A 402 -4.22 -3.91 -1.84
CA THR A 402 -5.64 -3.92 -2.26
C THR A 402 -6.54 -3.70 -1.04
N THR A 403 -7.85 -3.53 -1.24
CA THR A 403 -8.84 -3.53 -0.15
C THR A 403 -8.72 -4.77 0.74
N ARG A 404 -8.53 -5.96 0.13
CA ARG A 404 -8.31 -7.21 0.87
C ARG A 404 -6.93 -7.23 1.54
N GLY A 405 -5.90 -6.70 0.88
CA GLY A 405 -4.58 -6.50 1.48
C GLY A 405 -4.62 -5.58 2.71
N TYR A 406 -5.40 -4.51 2.67
CA TYR A 406 -5.64 -3.65 3.84
C TYR A 406 -6.38 -4.39 4.96
N GLY A 407 -7.32 -5.27 4.62
CA GLY A 407 -7.95 -6.18 5.59
C GLY A 407 -6.93 -7.10 6.27
N ILE A 408 -6.00 -7.69 5.51
CA ILE A 408 -4.93 -8.54 6.05
C ILE A 408 -4.03 -7.73 6.99
N ILE A 409 -3.63 -6.52 6.59
CA ILE A 409 -2.85 -5.62 7.44
C ILE A 409 -3.62 -5.24 8.70
N ALA A 410 -4.90 -4.87 8.60
CA ALA A 410 -5.74 -4.55 9.74
C ALA A 410 -5.85 -5.74 10.71
N ASN A 411 -5.97 -6.97 10.20
CA ASN A 411 -5.94 -8.19 11.01
C ASN A 411 -4.59 -8.38 11.71
N LYS A 412 -3.47 -8.05 11.06
CA LYS A 412 -2.15 -8.08 11.70
C LYS A 412 -2.04 -7.08 12.85
N PHE A 413 -2.58 -5.87 12.68
CA PHE A 413 -2.70 -4.89 13.77
C PHE A 413 -3.58 -5.43 14.91
N ILE A 414 -4.79 -5.91 14.61
CA ILE A 414 -5.73 -6.47 15.58
C ILE A 414 -5.10 -7.62 16.37
N TYR A 415 -4.42 -8.54 15.69
CA TYR A 415 -3.72 -9.66 16.32
C TYR A 415 -2.67 -9.16 17.33
N THR A 416 -1.83 -8.21 16.93
CA THR A 416 -0.80 -7.65 17.83
C THR A 416 -1.45 -6.90 19.01
N ILE A 417 -2.52 -6.14 18.77
CA ILE A 417 -3.25 -5.42 19.81
C ILE A 417 -3.85 -6.38 20.84
N ASN A 418 -4.52 -7.44 20.36
CA ASN A 418 -5.10 -8.48 21.21
C ASN A 418 -4.03 -9.12 22.11
N ASN A 419 -2.90 -9.53 21.53
CA ASN A 419 -1.82 -10.17 22.28
C ASN A 419 -1.12 -9.23 23.27
N HIS A 420 -0.91 -7.97 22.90
CA HIS A 420 -0.14 -7.02 23.71
C HIS A 420 -0.97 -6.37 24.81
N TYR A 421 -2.24 -6.06 24.54
CA TYR A 421 -3.12 -5.34 25.45
C TYR A 421 -4.18 -6.22 26.12
N GLY A 422 -4.22 -7.53 25.83
CA GLY A 422 -5.25 -8.44 26.34
C GLY A 422 -6.64 -8.14 25.78
N ALA A 423 -6.70 -7.61 24.56
CA ALA A 423 -7.95 -7.33 23.86
C ALA A 423 -8.50 -8.59 23.17
N GLN A 424 -9.80 -8.55 22.83
CA GLN A 424 -10.53 -9.61 22.12
C GLN A 424 -11.26 -9.01 20.91
N ILE A 425 -10.59 -8.12 20.17
CA ILE A 425 -11.14 -7.51 18.96
C ILE A 425 -11.25 -8.61 17.89
N GLN A 426 -12.42 -8.73 17.30
CA GLN A 426 -12.66 -9.70 16.24
C GLN A 426 -11.88 -9.32 14.98
N GLY A 427 -11.25 -10.32 14.36
CA GLY A 427 -10.64 -10.15 13.04
C GLY A 427 -11.69 -9.87 11.96
N ILE A 428 -11.27 -9.15 10.93
CA ILE A 428 -12.06 -8.88 9.72
C ILE A 428 -12.05 -10.14 8.86
N ASN A 429 -13.24 -10.58 8.43
CA ASN A 429 -13.34 -11.64 7.43
C ASN A 429 -12.98 -11.06 6.04
N ILE A 430 -11.81 -11.45 5.53
CA ILE A 430 -11.23 -10.93 4.30
C ILE A 430 -12.10 -11.24 3.08
N SER A 431 -12.83 -12.37 3.08
CA SER A 431 -13.71 -12.75 1.98
C SER A 431 -14.90 -11.79 1.78
N THR A 432 -15.27 -11.06 2.83
CA THR A 432 -16.37 -10.07 2.80
C THR A 432 -15.94 -8.72 2.23
N LEU A 433 -14.64 -8.46 2.11
CA LEU A 433 -14.12 -7.22 1.54
C LEU A 433 -14.16 -7.28 0.00
N PRO A 434 -14.49 -6.17 -0.67
CA PRO A 434 -14.53 -6.12 -2.13
C PRO A 434 -13.16 -6.41 -2.73
N ALA A 435 -13.15 -7.03 -3.92
CA ALA A 435 -11.96 -7.06 -4.75
C ALA A 435 -11.68 -5.66 -5.30
N SER A 436 -10.43 -5.38 -5.67
CA SER A 436 -9.99 -4.02 -5.97
C SER A 436 -9.34 -3.85 -7.35
N LEU A 437 -9.72 -4.70 -8.29
CA LEU A 437 -9.35 -4.53 -9.68
C LEU A 437 -10.33 -3.54 -10.31
N GLU A 438 -9.90 -2.29 -10.45
CA GLU A 438 -10.64 -1.25 -11.16
C GLU A 438 -10.49 -1.47 -12.67
N LEU A 439 -11.60 -1.52 -13.40
CA LEU A 439 -11.61 -1.75 -14.86
C LEU A 439 -11.92 -0.44 -15.60
N SER A 440 -11.07 -0.08 -16.56
CA SER A 440 -11.16 1.17 -17.34
C SER A 440 -12.49 1.39 -18.10
N ASN A 441 -13.27 0.33 -18.34
CA ASN A 441 -14.56 0.40 -19.05
C ASN A 441 -15.73 -0.20 -18.24
N ALA A 442 -15.61 -0.35 -16.92
CA ALA A 442 -16.73 -0.85 -16.12
C ALA A 442 -17.75 0.27 -15.86
N SER A 443 -18.95 0.15 -16.45
CA SER A 443 -20.10 0.92 -15.97
C SER A 443 -20.62 0.28 -14.68
N LEU A 444 -20.71 1.05 -13.59
CA LEU A 444 -21.33 0.58 -12.35
C LEU A 444 -22.85 0.52 -12.54
N GLY A 445 -23.45 -0.63 -12.23
CA GLY A 445 -24.91 -0.76 -12.13
C GLY A 445 -25.48 0.01 -10.94
N LYS A 446 -26.81 0.02 -10.80
CA LYS A 446 -27.59 0.74 -9.77
C LYS A 446 -27.21 0.45 -8.29
N TYR A 447 -26.25 -0.45 -8.04
CA TYR A 447 -25.77 -0.84 -6.72
C TYR A 447 -24.24 -0.87 -6.60
N GLY A 448 -23.50 -0.20 -7.49
CA GLY A 448 -22.03 -0.21 -7.45
C GLY A 448 -21.40 -1.54 -7.89
N ILE A 449 -22.18 -2.42 -8.52
CA ILE A 449 -21.67 -3.67 -9.11
C ILE A 449 -21.12 -3.36 -10.51
N PRO A 450 -19.84 -3.64 -10.81
CA PRO A 450 -19.29 -3.49 -12.15
C PRO A 450 -20.07 -4.32 -13.16
N LYS A 451 -20.58 -3.71 -14.24
CA LYS A 451 -20.91 -4.46 -15.46
C LYS A 451 -19.59 -4.79 -16.15
N VAL A 452 -19.06 -5.95 -15.84
CA VAL A 452 -17.90 -6.51 -16.54
C VAL A 452 -18.38 -6.97 -17.92
N SER A 453 -17.73 -6.53 -19.00
CA SER A 453 -17.98 -7.09 -20.33
C SER A 453 -17.76 -8.61 -20.28
N LYS A 454 -18.62 -9.38 -20.92
CA LYS A 454 -18.53 -10.85 -20.96
C LYS A 454 -17.15 -11.32 -21.44
N ASP A 455 -16.49 -10.52 -22.27
CA ASP A 455 -15.18 -10.80 -22.85
C ASP A 455 -14.02 -10.82 -21.83
N ILE A 456 -14.19 -10.25 -20.63
CA ILE A 456 -13.15 -10.23 -19.58
C ILE A 456 -13.10 -11.55 -18.78
N LEU A 457 -14.22 -12.28 -18.71
CA LEU A 457 -14.35 -13.50 -17.89
C LEU A 457 -14.13 -14.80 -18.67
N ASP A 458 -14.12 -14.76 -20.01
CA ASP A 458 -13.91 -15.95 -20.85
C ASP A 458 -12.45 -16.47 -20.84
N ILE A 459 -11.57 -15.90 -20.01
CA ILE A 459 -10.14 -16.25 -19.91
C ILE A 459 -9.88 -17.36 -18.85
N PHE A 460 -10.89 -17.77 -18.07
CA PHE A 460 -10.73 -18.81 -17.01
C PHE A 460 -11.20 -20.22 -17.38
N ASN A 461 -11.42 -20.51 -18.67
CA ASN A 461 -11.70 -21.87 -19.14
C ASN A 461 -10.55 -22.41 -20.01
N TYR A 462 -9.45 -22.80 -19.37
CA TYR A 462 -8.56 -23.86 -19.88
C TYR A 462 -8.00 -24.69 -18.72
#